data_AF-A0A963RNY0-F1
#
_entry.id   AF-A0A963RNY0-F1
#
_cell.length_a   1.000
_cell.length_b   1.000
_cell.length_c   1.000
_cell.angle_alpha   90.00
_cell.angle_beta   90.00
_cell.angle_gamma   90.00
#
_symmetry.space_group_name_H-M   'P 1'
#
loop_
_entity.id
_entity.type
_entity.pdbx_description
1 polymer ?
#
loop_
_entity_poly.entity_id
_entity_poly.type
_entity_poly.pdbx_seq_one_letter_code
_entity_poly.pdbx_strand_id
1 'polypeptide(L)'
;MNSLRALRLLLRGGAHMARGWWTIRTRFPALTQREREARVQAWAAAFLRLWGIGLEVHGTPPAHGPLLLVANHISWLDILVLHAAGFCRFVSKAQVRHW
;
A
#
# COMPACT_ATOMS: atom_id res chain seq x y z
N MET A 1 16.79 -13.58 -16.87
CA MET A 1 15.51 -12.84 -16.77
C MET A 1 15.35 -12.01 -18.02
N ASN A 2 14.29 -12.21 -18.82
CA ASN A 2 14.18 -11.57 -20.13
C ASN A 2 13.97 -10.05 -19.96
N SER A 3 14.78 -9.24 -20.63
CA SER A 3 14.74 -7.77 -20.59
C SER A 3 13.35 -7.20 -20.89
N LEU A 4 12.62 -7.83 -21.81
CA LEU A 4 11.23 -7.48 -22.13
C LEU A 4 10.25 -7.68 -20.96
N ARG A 5 10.44 -8.74 -20.15
CA ARG A 5 9.62 -8.99 -18.96
C ARG A 5 9.90 -7.93 -17.89
N ALA A 6 11.18 -7.61 -17.67
CA ALA A 6 11.58 -6.57 -16.74
C ALA A 6 10.99 -5.20 -17.14
N LEU A 7 11.11 -4.82 -18.42
CA LEU A 7 10.53 -3.58 -18.93
C LEU A 7 9.02 -3.52 -18.74
N ARG A 8 8.29 -4.60 -19.07
CA ARG A 8 6.83 -4.67 -18.86
C ARG A 8 6.45 -4.51 -17.39
N LEU A 9 7.19 -5.14 -16.47
CA LEU A 9 6.95 -5.02 -15.04
C LEU A 9 7.19 -3.58 -14.56
N LEU A 10 8.29 -2.95 -14.98
CA LEU A 10 8.60 -1.56 -14.63
C LEU A 10 7.54 -0.59 -15.17
N LEU A 11 7.11 -0.74 -16.43
CA LEU A 11 6.06 0.10 -17.02
C LEU A 11 4.73 -0.05 -16.29
N ARG A 12 4.31 -1.29 -16.01
CA ARG A 12 3.07 -1.53 -15.25
C ARG A 12 3.18 -1.00 -13.81
N GLY A 13 4.34 -1.15 -13.19
CA GLY A 13 4.63 -0.62 -11.86
C GLY A 13 4.52 0.90 -11.82
N GLY A 14 5.19 1.58 -12.75
CA GLY A 14 5.11 3.03 -12.93
C GLY A 14 3.69 3.51 -13.20
N ALA A 15 2.95 2.83 -14.08
CA ALA A 15 1.55 3.15 -14.36
C ALA A 15 0.66 3.00 -13.11
N HIS A 16 0.90 1.97 -12.28
CA HIS A 16 0.16 1.77 -11.03
C HIS A 16 0.47 2.86 -10.00
N MET A 17 1.72 3.35 -9.92
CA MET A 17 2.10 4.51 -9.11
C MET A 17 1.39 5.78 -9.58
N ALA A 18 1.48 6.09 -10.88
CA ALA A 18 0.86 7.26 -11.48
C ALA A 18 -0.67 7.28 -11.26
N ARG A 19 -1.34 6.13 -11.44
CA ARG A 19 -2.77 5.99 -11.16
C ARG A 19 -3.12 6.19 -9.69
N GLY A 20 -2.30 5.67 -8.78
CA GLY A 20 -2.46 5.87 -7.34
C GLY A 20 -2.39 7.36 -6.98
N TRP A 21 -1.34 8.02 -7.42
CA TRP A 21 -1.15 9.47 -7.24
C TRP A 21 -2.30 10.30 -7.82
N TRP A 22 -2.74 9.99 -9.05
CA TRP A 22 -3.88 10.65 -9.68
C TRP A 22 -5.16 10.47 -8.86
N THR A 23 -5.41 9.27 -8.35
CA THR A 23 -6.58 8.97 -7.51
C THR A 23 -6.55 9.77 -6.21
N ILE A 24 -5.38 9.89 -5.57
CA ILE A 24 -5.20 10.70 -4.36
C ILE A 24 -5.51 12.18 -4.66
N ARG A 25 -5.00 12.72 -5.77
CA ARG A 25 -5.21 14.13 -6.15
C ARG A 25 -6.67 14.44 -6.51
N THR A 26 -7.36 13.53 -7.20
CA THR A 26 -8.65 13.83 -7.85
C THR A 26 -9.88 13.22 -7.18
N ARG A 27 -9.71 12.09 -6.47
CA ARG A 27 -10.85 11.35 -5.90
C ARG A 27 -10.88 11.43 -4.38
N PHE A 28 -9.74 11.37 -3.70
CA PHE A 28 -9.71 11.30 -2.24
C PHE A 28 -10.47 12.45 -1.55
N PRO A 29 -10.43 13.71 -2.02
CA PRO A 29 -11.18 14.79 -1.37
C PRO A 29 -12.68 14.49 -1.21
N ALA A 30 -13.28 13.79 -2.18
CA ALA A 30 -14.70 13.44 -2.17
C ALA A 30 -15.01 12.09 -1.48
N LEU A 31 -14.00 11.27 -1.19
CA LEU A 31 -14.19 9.96 -0.56
C LEU A 31 -14.31 10.10 0.96
N THR A 32 -15.19 9.29 1.55
CA THR A 32 -15.23 9.05 2.99
C THR A 32 -13.94 8.40 3.48
N GLN A 33 -13.68 8.46 4.79
CA GLN A 33 -12.50 7.85 5.39
C GLN A 33 -12.42 6.35 5.05
N ARG A 34 -13.51 5.60 5.27
CA ARG A 34 -13.57 4.15 4.99
C ARG A 34 -13.28 3.81 3.53
N GLU A 35 -13.74 4.63 2.59
CA GLU A 35 -13.46 4.42 1.16
C GLU A 35 -12.00 4.69 0.81
N ARG A 36 -11.38 5.72 1.43
CA ARG A 36 -9.94 5.98 1.28
C ARG A 36 -9.13 4.80 1.80
N GLU A 37 -9.49 4.30 2.98
CA GLU A 37 -8.84 3.15 3.61
C GLU A 37 -8.90 1.90 2.73
N ALA A 38 -10.10 1.55 2.26
CA ALA A 38 -10.30 0.45 1.34
C ALA A 38 -9.52 0.63 0.02
N ARG A 39 -9.43 1.87 -0.48
CA ARG A 39 -8.66 2.18 -1.69
C ARG A 39 -7.16 2.01 -1.49
N VAL A 40 -6.63 2.44 -0.35
CA VAL A 40 -5.21 2.26 0.01
C VAL A 40 -4.88 0.78 0.13
N GLN A 41 -5.71 0.01 0.85
CA GLN A 41 -5.54 -1.44 0.98
C GLN A 41 -5.57 -2.15 -0.38
N ALA A 42 -6.56 -1.85 -1.23
CA ALA A 42 -6.66 -2.43 -2.56
C ALA A 42 -5.46 -2.06 -3.45
N TRP A 43 -4.97 -0.82 -3.34
CA TRP A 43 -3.81 -0.35 -4.10
C TRP A 43 -2.51 -1.05 -3.66
N ALA A 44 -2.31 -1.24 -2.35
CA ALA A 44 -1.16 -1.93 -1.80
C ALA A 44 -1.17 -3.43 -2.18
N ALA A 45 -2.31 -4.11 -2.04
CA ALA A 45 -2.45 -5.50 -2.45
C ALA A 45 -2.22 -5.69 -3.97
N ALA A 46 -2.71 -4.75 -4.79
CA ALA A 46 -2.47 -4.76 -6.23
C ALA A 46 -0.99 -4.54 -6.58
N PHE A 47 -0.28 -3.70 -5.82
CA PHE A 47 1.16 -3.52 -5.96
C PHE A 47 1.88 -4.85 -5.71
N LEU A 48 1.67 -5.48 -4.55
CA LEU A 48 2.33 -6.75 -4.21
C LEU A 48 2.12 -7.81 -5.30
N ARG A 49 0.87 -7.98 -5.76
CA ARG A 49 0.56 -8.92 -6.85
C ARG A 49 1.27 -8.60 -8.16
N LEU A 50 1.37 -7.31 -8.52
CA LEU A 50 2.04 -6.89 -9.75
C LEU A 50 3.53 -7.23 -9.74
N TRP A 51 4.16 -7.14 -8.57
CA TRP A 51 5.56 -7.47 -8.35
C TRP A 51 5.80 -8.97 -8.07
N GLY A 52 4.75 -9.80 -8.11
CA GLY A 52 4.86 -11.24 -7.88
C GLY A 52 5.11 -11.61 -6.42
N ILE A 53 4.75 -10.73 -5.48
CA ILE A 53 4.89 -10.94 -4.04
C ILE A 53 3.59 -11.55 -3.51
N GLY A 54 3.67 -12.77 -2.98
CA GLY A 54 2.59 -13.40 -2.23
C GLY A 54 2.51 -12.83 -0.82
N LEU A 55 1.30 -12.55 -0.35
CA LEU A 55 1.03 -12.14 1.02
C LEU A 55 0.22 -13.24 1.70
N GLU A 56 0.75 -13.78 2.79
CA GLU A 56 0.07 -14.72 3.67
C GLU A 56 -0.12 -14.05 5.04
N VAL A 57 -1.34 -14.08 5.55
CA VAL A 57 -1.70 -13.52 6.86
C VAL A 57 -2.15 -14.66 7.75
N HIS A 58 -1.42 -14.87 8.85
CA HIS A 58 -1.79 -15.88 9.84
C HIS A 58 -2.59 -15.22 10.96
N GLY A 59 -3.76 -15.79 11.25
CA GLY A 59 -4.70 -15.27 12.24
C GLY A 59 -5.64 -14.19 11.70
N THR A 60 -6.49 -13.67 12.57
CA THR A 60 -7.51 -12.67 12.23
C THR A 60 -7.18 -11.36 12.94
N PRO A 61 -6.88 -10.27 12.21
CA PRO A 61 -6.68 -8.96 12.82
C PRO A 61 -7.93 -8.50 13.60
N PRO A 62 -7.78 -7.83 14.76
CA PRO A 62 -8.92 -7.28 15.50
C PRO A 62 -9.75 -6.33 14.64
N ALA A 63 -11.08 -6.56 14.59
CA ALA A 63 -11.98 -5.77 13.76
C ALA A 63 -12.39 -4.43 14.40
N HIS A 64 -12.31 -4.32 15.73
CA HIS A 64 -12.89 -3.22 16.52
C HIS A 64 -11.95 -2.76 17.63
N GLY A 65 -12.14 -1.51 18.07
CA GLY A 65 -11.41 -0.90 19.18
C GLY A 65 -10.12 -0.20 18.78
N PRO A 66 -9.49 0.54 19.71
CA PRO A 66 -8.18 1.11 19.49
C PRO A 66 -7.14 -0.02 19.36
N LEU A 67 -6.31 0.06 18.31
CA LEU A 67 -5.30 -0.95 17.99
C LEU A 67 -3.96 -0.28 17.72
N LEU A 68 -2.92 -0.77 18.41
CA LEU A 68 -1.53 -0.47 18.08
C LEU A 68 -0.90 -1.72 17.47
N LEU A 69 -0.57 -1.65 16.18
CA LEU A 69 0.16 -2.70 15.49
C LEU A 69 1.65 -2.52 15.74
N VAL A 70 2.32 -3.57 16.19
CA VAL A 70 3.76 -3.62 16.38
C VAL A 70 4.33 -4.71 15.48
N ALA A 71 5.31 -4.34 14.67
CA ALA A 71 5.97 -5.24 13.73
C ALA A 71 7.46 -4.93 13.70
N ASN A 72 8.26 -5.95 13.38
CA ASN A 72 9.67 -5.75 13.07
C ASN A 72 9.79 -4.92 11.79
N HIS A 73 10.74 -3.98 11.76
CA HIS A 73 11.04 -3.21 10.55
C HIS A 73 12.23 -3.83 9.81
N ILE A 74 11.94 -4.56 8.72
CA ILE A 74 12.93 -5.36 8.00
C ILE A 74 13.08 -4.85 6.56
N SER A 75 12.04 -4.23 6.01
CA SER A 75 12.02 -3.81 4.61
C SER A 75 11.26 -2.51 4.41
N TRP A 76 11.61 -1.79 3.35
CA TRP A 76 10.76 -0.70 2.85
C TRP A 76 9.37 -1.21 2.42
N LEU A 77 9.24 -2.51 2.13
CA LEU A 77 7.99 -3.16 1.76
C LEU A 77 6.97 -3.23 2.92
N ASP A 78 7.41 -3.02 4.16
CA ASP A 78 6.58 -3.21 5.36
C ASP A 78 5.29 -2.39 5.31
N ILE A 79 5.35 -1.14 4.82
CA ILE A 79 4.17 -0.27 4.66
C ILE A 79 3.14 -0.90 3.72
N LEU A 80 3.59 -1.49 2.61
CA LEU A 80 2.72 -2.09 1.60
C LEU A 80 2.11 -3.40 2.09
N VAL A 81 2.91 -4.24 2.75
CA VAL A 81 2.46 -5.51 3.35
C VAL A 81 1.41 -5.25 4.41
N LEU A 82 1.67 -4.32 5.33
CA LEU A 82 0.74 -3.97 6.38
C LEU A 82 -0.55 -3.38 5.80
N HIS A 83 -0.48 -2.41 4.88
CA HIS A 83 -1.70 -1.86 4.25
C HIS A 83 -2.48 -2.91 3.45
N ALA A 84 -1.81 -3.86 2.80
CA ALA A 84 -2.47 -4.92 2.05
C ALA A 84 -3.18 -5.93 2.97
N ALA A 85 -2.59 -6.24 4.13
CA ALA A 85 -3.19 -7.08 5.17
C ALA A 85 -4.39 -6.40 5.84
N GLY A 86 -4.31 -5.08 6.05
CA GLY A 86 -5.40 -4.26 6.57
C GLY A 86 -4.98 -2.80 6.70
N PHE A 87 -5.91 -1.87 6.48
CA PHE A 87 -5.57 -0.45 6.62
C PHE A 87 -5.11 -0.13 8.06
N CYS A 88 -3.97 0.55 8.17
CA CYS A 88 -3.46 1.12 9.40
C CYS A 88 -2.89 2.52 9.15
N ARG A 89 -2.58 3.26 10.21
CA ARG A 89 -1.89 4.55 10.10
C ARG A 89 -0.46 4.41 10.61
N PHE A 90 0.46 5.05 9.91
CA PHE A 90 1.86 5.11 10.28
C PHE A 90 2.19 6.48 10.85
N VAL A 91 3.14 6.51 11.78
CA VAL A 91 3.78 7.76 12.20
C VAL A 91 5.00 7.96 11.31
N SER A 92 5.02 9.04 10.55
CA SER A 92 6.18 9.44 9.75
C SER A 92 7.00 10.51 10.46
N LYS A 93 8.29 10.57 10.14
CA LYS A 93 9.17 11.67 10.57
C LYS A 93 8.65 12.99 9.99
N ALA A 94 8.67 14.07 10.78
CA ALA A 94 8.15 15.37 10.37
C ALA A 94 8.78 15.89 9.06
N GLN A 95 10.05 15.57 8.80
CA GLN A 95 10.77 15.95 7.58
C GLN A 95 10.13 15.43 6.30
N VAL A 96 9.43 14.28 6.36
CA VAL A 96 8.75 13.68 5.21
C VAL A 96 7.67 14.60 4.64
N ARG A 97 7.10 15.51 5.44
CA ARG A 97 6.13 16.51 4.97
C ARG A 97 6.70 17.46 3.92
N HIS A 98 8.02 17.69 3.96
CA HIS A 98 8.71 18.65 3.09
C HIS A 98 9.40 17.99 1.89
N TRP A 99 9.21 16.69 1.71
CA TRP A 99 9.68 15.96 0.54
C TRP A 99 8.78 16.20 -0.67
#